data_AF-H8XAK9-F1
#
_entry.id   AF-H8XAK9-F1
#
_cell.length_a   1.000
_cell.length_b   1.000
_cell.length_c   1.000
_cell.angle_alpha   90.00
_cell.angle_beta   90.00
_cell.angle_gamma   90.00
#
_symmetry.space_group_name_H-M   'P 1'
#
loop_
_entity.id
_entity.type
_entity.pdbx_description
1 polymer ?
#
loop_
_entity_poly.entity_id
_entity_poly.type
_entity_poly.pdbx_seq_one_letter_code
_entity_poly.pdbx_strand_id
1 'polypeptide(L)'
;MLHSSLLLPIYALLIAAAPFKRGDSNDPKEYLVSPLPGWDELPSDYARPIQYAGQLELFAENNTDYFFWKIVDSEKIPENKNRTTFWLQGGPGCSSLEAVFSENGPFKLNEQRQITVNEASWHKVSDMVYVDQPPMVGYSDGELIRNLY
;
A
#
# COMPACT_ATOMS: atom_id res chain seq x y z
N MET A 1 -21.40 23.54 27.70
CA MET A 1 -20.12 23.01 27.19
C MET A 1 -20.45 21.96 26.13
N LEU A 2 -20.48 22.34 24.84
CA LEU A 2 -20.96 21.48 23.74
C LEU A 2 -20.34 21.99 22.43
N HIS A 3 -19.05 21.76 22.18
CA HIS A 3 -18.41 22.14 20.90
C HIS A 3 -17.24 21.21 20.47
N SER A 4 -17.14 19.98 21.00
CA SER A 4 -16.00 19.09 20.72
C SER A 4 -16.40 17.67 20.30
N SER A 5 -17.40 17.53 19.43
CA SER A 5 -17.83 16.24 18.88
C SER A 5 -17.93 16.20 17.34
N LEU A 6 -17.88 17.38 16.69
CA LEU A 6 -17.93 17.49 15.22
C LEU A 6 -16.55 17.59 14.55
N LEU A 7 -15.48 17.84 15.31
CA LEU A 7 -14.13 18.02 14.77
C LEU A 7 -13.47 16.69 14.35
N LEU A 8 -13.73 15.60 15.09
CA LEU A 8 -13.19 14.27 14.81
C LEU A 8 -13.58 13.70 13.42
N PRO A 9 -14.87 13.72 13.00
CA PRO A 9 -15.24 13.22 11.68
C PRO A 9 -14.72 14.10 10.54
N ILE A 10 -14.64 15.43 10.74
CA ILE A 10 -14.08 16.36 9.75
C ILE A 10 -12.57 16.12 9.58
N TYR A 11 -11.85 15.87 10.67
CA TYR A 11 -10.42 15.58 10.63
C TYR A 11 -10.13 14.23 9.93
N ALA A 12 -10.96 13.22 10.17
CA ALA A 12 -10.87 11.93 9.46
C ALA A 12 -11.12 12.06 7.96
N LEU A 13 -12.10 12.89 7.55
CA LEU A 13 -12.38 13.21 6.15
C LEU A 13 -11.23 13.95 5.47
N LEU A 14 -10.57 14.87 6.17
CA LEU A 14 -9.42 15.63 5.64
C LEU A 14 -8.18 14.75 5.44
N ILE A 15 -7.94 13.77 6.31
CA ILE A 15 -6.84 12.80 6.15
C ILE A 15 -7.10 11.87 4.95
N ALA A 16 -8.36 11.49 4.71
CA ALA A 16 -8.74 10.67 3.56
C ALA A 16 -8.68 11.40 2.21
N ALA A 17 -8.67 12.74 2.20
CA ALA A 17 -8.67 13.57 1.00
C ALA A 17 -7.29 14.08 0.57
N ALA A 18 -6.24 13.83 1.37
CA ALA A 18 -4.89 14.16 0.95
C ALA A 18 -4.46 13.19 -0.17
N PRO A 19 -4.06 13.68 -1.36
CA PRO A 19 -3.57 12.81 -2.41
C PRO A 19 -2.35 12.04 -1.89
N PHE A 20 -2.22 10.76 -2.29
CA PHE A 20 -0.99 10.02 -2.05
C PHE A 20 0.18 10.80 -2.63
N LYS A 21 1.31 10.81 -1.93
CA LYS A 21 2.49 11.53 -2.39
C LYS A 21 2.91 11.04 -3.77
N ARG A 22 3.18 11.99 -4.66
CA ARG A 22 3.57 11.76 -6.05
C ARG A 22 5.08 11.68 -6.17
N GLY A 23 5.56 10.94 -7.18
CA GLY A 23 6.95 10.56 -7.44
C GLY A 23 7.99 11.69 -7.63
N ASP A 24 7.73 12.92 -7.20
CA ASP A 24 8.63 14.06 -7.39
C ASP A 24 9.79 14.10 -6.37
N SER A 25 9.65 13.40 -5.24
CA SER A 25 10.68 13.33 -4.19
C SER A 25 11.55 12.08 -4.27
N ASN A 26 12.86 12.29 -4.10
CA ASN A 26 13.86 11.24 -3.95
C ASN A 26 14.07 10.82 -2.48
N ASP A 27 13.36 11.41 -1.50
CA ASP A 27 13.46 11.00 -0.09
C ASP A 27 12.49 9.85 0.21
N PRO A 28 12.97 8.61 0.47
CA PRO A 28 12.10 7.48 0.74
C PRO A 28 11.24 7.68 1.99
N LYS A 29 11.67 8.53 2.94
CA LYS A 29 10.91 8.81 4.16
C LYS A 29 9.58 9.46 3.86
N GLU A 30 9.47 10.14 2.72
CA GLU A 30 8.23 10.77 2.33
C GLU A 30 7.12 9.77 2.07
N TYR A 31 7.46 8.57 1.61
CA TYR A 31 6.51 7.51 1.29
C TYR A 31 6.24 6.59 2.48
N LEU A 32 6.86 6.82 3.66
CA LEU A 32 6.66 5.96 4.83
C LEU A 32 5.19 5.92 5.24
N VAL A 33 4.66 4.71 5.38
CA VAL A 33 3.30 4.48 5.84
C VAL A 33 3.27 4.54 7.37
N SER A 34 2.38 5.36 7.91
CA SER A 34 2.10 5.43 9.34
C SER A 34 1.40 4.15 9.84
N PRO A 35 1.25 3.96 11.15
CA PRO A 35 0.40 2.90 11.68
C PRO A 35 -0.93 2.70 10.97
N LEU A 36 -1.14 1.47 10.46
CA LEU A 36 -2.42 1.07 9.91
C LEU A 36 -3.45 0.90 11.03
N PRO A 37 -4.74 1.18 10.77
CA PRO A 37 -5.79 0.78 11.69
C PRO A 37 -5.69 -0.72 12.04
N GLY A 38 -5.74 -1.05 13.33
CA GLY A 38 -5.56 -2.42 13.83
C GLY A 38 -4.10 -2.81 14.15
N TRP A 39 -3.11 -1.92 14.01
CA TRP A 39 -1.71 -2.26 14.29
C TRP A 39 -1.44 -2.64 15.75
N ASP A 40 -2.22 -2.08 16.66
CA ASP A 40 -2.14 -2.32 18.10
C ASP A 40 -2.81 -3.64 18.51
N GLU A 41 -3.62 -4.23 17.63
CA GLU A 41 -4.29 -5.52 17.85
C GLU A 41 -3.40 -6.70 17.43
N LEU A 42 -2.31 -6.44 16.68
CA LEU A 42 -1.34 -7.47 16.32
C LEU A 42 -0.53 -7.94 17.54
N PRO A 43 -0.02 -9.19 17.53
CA PRO A 43 0.86 -9.69 18.59
C PRO A 43 2.00 -8.71 18.88
N SER A 44 2.28 -8.48 20.16
CA SER A 44 3.29 -7.48 20.57
C SER A 44 4.71 -7.83 20.11
N ASP A 45 4.99 -9.13 19.95
CA ASP A 45 6.24 -9.71 19.47
C ASP A 45 6.31 -9.81 17.94
N TYR A 46 5.25 -9.46 17.22
CA TYR A 46 5.29 -9.42 15.77
C TYR A 46 6.20 -8.28 15.28
N ALA A 47 7.26 -8.66 14.58
CA ALA A 47 8.15 -7.73 13.88
C ALA A 47 7.40 -7.07 12.70
N ARG A 48 6.87 -5.88 12.97
CA ARG A 48 6.06 -5.10 12.03
C ARG A 48 6.92 -4.70 10.81
N PRO A 49 6.46 -4.95 9.58
CA PRO A 49 7.22 -4.58 8.39
C PRO A 49 7.28 -3.06 8.24
N ILE A 50 8.38 -2.59 7.63
CA ILE A 50 8.51 -1.20 7.19
C ILE A 50 7.77 -1.08 5.85
N GLN A 51 6.95 -0.04 5.72
CA GLN A 51 6.03 0.10 4.61
C GLN A 51 6.21 1.46 3.94
N TYR A 52 6.18 1.47 2.60
CA TYR A 52 6.22 2.66 1.79
C TYR A 52 5.09 2.62 0.77
N ALA A 53 4.34 3.70 0.59
CA ALA A 53 3.29 3.77 -0.41
C ALA A 53 3.17 5.17 -1.02
N GLY A 54 2.76 5.23 -2.28
CA GLY A 54 2.63 6.47 -3.02
C GLY A 54 2.25 6.27 -4.47
N GLN A 55 2.30 7.35 -5.23
CA GLN A 55 2.05 7.40 -6.67
C GLN A 55 3.37 7.47 -7.43
N LEU A 56 3.55 6.57 -8.41
CA LEU A 56 4.64 6.59 -9.38
C LEU A 56 4.13 7.26 -10.65
N GLU A 57 4.72 8.40 -11.01
CA GLU A 57 4.42 9.05 -12.29
C GLU A 57 4.93 8.20 -13.45
N LEU A 58 4.03 7.86 -14.38
CA LEU A 58 4.37 7.13 -15.60
C LEU A 58 4.35 8.03 -16.83
N PHE A 59 3.30 8.83 -16.98
CA PHE A 59 3.13 9.74 -18.11
C PHE A 59 2.64 11.09 -17.60
N ALA A 60 3.55 12.06 -17.55
CA ALA A 60 3.25 13.41 -17.09
C ALA A 60 2.25 14.12 -18.02
N GLU A 61 2.24 13.79 -19.31
CA GLU A 61 1.43 14.45 -20.33
C GLU A 61 -0.07 14.26 -20.12
N ASN A 62 -0.48 13.16 -19.50
CA ASN A 62 -1.88 12.84 -19.23
C ASN A 62 -2.14 12.54 -17.75
N ASN A 63 -1.22 12.92 -16.85
CA ASN A 63 -1.30 12.67 -15.41
C ASN A 63 -1.58 11.19 -15.07
N THR A 64 -0.91 10.26 -15.76
CA THR A 64 -1.02 8.84 -15.43
C THR A 64 -0.04 8.49 -14.33
N ASP A 65 -0.59 8.03 -13.20
CA ASP A 65 0.19 7.60 -12.04
C ASP A 65 -0.24 6.18 -11.62
N TYR A 66 0.73 5.32 -11.33
CA TYR A 66 0.47 4.03 -10.70
C TYR A 66 0.69 4.09 -9.20
N PHE A 67 -0.27 3.58 -8.44
CA PHE A 67 -0.09 3.39 -7.02
C PHE A 67 0.82 2.19 -6.75
N PHE A 68 1.74 2.37 -5.80
CA PHE A 68 2.55 1.28 -5.26
C PHE A 68 2.43 1.18 -3.74
N TRP A 69 2.57 -0.05 -3.24
CA TRP A 69 2.81 -0.33 -1.84
C TRP A 69 3.98 -1.29 -1.71
N LYS A 70 5.10 -0.79 -1.18
CA LYS A 70 6.30 -1.57 -0.86
C LYS A 70 6.28 -1.99 0.61
N ILE A 71 6.58 -3.26 0.85
CA ILE A 71 6.63 -3.88 2.19
C ILE A 71 7.99 -4.56 2.37
N VAL A 72 8.68 -4.19 3.45
CA VAL A 72 10.04 -4.63 3.78
C VAL A 72 10.05 -5.28 5.16
N ASP A 73 10.65 -6.45 5.27
CA ASP A 73 10.88 -7.08 6.57
C ASP A 73 11.85 -6.24 7.43
N SER A 74 11.43 -5.88 8.64
CA SER A 74 12.26 -5.12 9.58
C SER A 74 13.43 -5.93 10.14
N GLU A 75 13.33 -7.26 10.10
CA GLU A 75 14.31 -8.21 10.64
C GLU A 75 15.05 -8.97 9.53
N LYS A 76 15.19 -8.35 8.36
CA LYS A 76 15.70 -8.99 7.15
C LYS A 76 17.10 -9.58 7.34
N ILE A 77 17.24 -10.86 7.01
CA ILE A 77 18.55 -11.54 7.00
C ILE A 77 19.41 -11.08 5.79
N PRO A 78 20.75 -11.11 5.89
CA PRO A 78 21.65 -10.64 4.83
C PRO A 78 21.39 -11.26 3.45
N GLU A 79 21.02 -12.54 3.39
CA GLU A 79 20.78 -13.30 2.17
C GLU A 79 19.60 -12.76 1.35
N ASN A 80 18.66 -12.09 2.01
CA ASN A 80 17.45 -11.53 1.39
C ASN A 80 17.59 -10.03 1.10
N LYS A 81 18.69 -9.38 1.51
CA LYS A 81 18.85 -7.92 1.49
C LYS A 81 18.63 -7.30 0.10
N ASN A 82 19.07 -7.97 -0.95
CA ASN A 82 19.04 -7.45 -2.33
C ASN A 82 17.94 -8.08 -3.21
N ARG A 83 16.89 -8.63 -2.60
CA ARG A 83 15.77 -9.23 -3.33
C ARG A 83 14.58 -8.27 -3.31
N THR A 84 14.05 -7.99 -4.49
CA THR A 84 12.83 -7.22 -4.69
C THR A 84 11.93 -7.98 -5.65
N THR A 85 10.66 -8.12 -5.29
CA THR A 85 9.65 -8.82 -6.09
C THR A 85 8.49 -7.89 -6.34
N PHE A 86 8.19 -7.65 -7.62
CA PHE A 86 6.99 -6.93 -8.02
C PHE A 86 5.82 -7.92 -8.15
N TRP A 87 4.68 -7.56 -7.59
CA TRP A 87 3.44 -8.34 -7.68
C TRP A 87 2.37 -7.54 -8.43
N LEU A 88 1.76 -8.19 -9.41
CA LEU A 88 0.75 -7.62 -10.30
C LEU A 88 -0.45 -8.56 -10.38
N GLN A 89 -1.61 -8.12 -9.90
CA GLN A 89 -2.86 -8.85 -10.10
C GLN A 89 -3.34 -8.76 -11.55
N GLY A 90 -4.10 -9.78 -11.95
CA GLY A 90 -4.62 -9.94 -13.31
C GLY A 90 -6.02 -9.35 -13.52
N GLY A 91 -6.86 -10.08 -14.25
CA GLY A 91 -8.23 -9.66 -14.60
C GLY A 91 -8.40 -9.51 -16.11
N PRO A 92 -8.23 -8.32 -16.69
CA PRO A 92 -7.59 -7.08 -16.20
C PRO A 92 -8.45 -6.23 -15.25
N GLY A 93 -7.82 -5.38 -14.43
CA GLY A 93 -8.51 -4.39 -13.60
C GLY A 93 -8.57 -4.70 -12.10
N CYS A 94 -8.04 -5.85 -11.66
CA CYS A 94 -8.00 -6.18 -10.24
C CYS A 94 -6.84 -5.47 -9.55
N SER A 95 -7.09 -4.94 -8.35
CA SER A 95 -6.07 -4.27 -7.55
C SER A 95 -5.06 -5.26 -6.98
N SER A 96 -3.78 -4.92 -7.04
CA SER A 96 -2.70 -5.70 -6.43
C SER A 96 -2.72 -5.65 -4.91
N LEU A 97 -3.47 -4.73 -4.31
CA LEU A 97 -3.64 -4.66 -2.86
C LEU A 97 -4.47 -5.82 -2.32
N GLU A 98 -5.26 -6.48 -3.16
CA GLU A 98 -5.93 -7.74 -2.78
C GLU A 98 -4.91 -8.77 -2.27
N ALA A 99 -3.77 -8.90 -2.95
CA ALA A 99 -2.72 -9.84 -2.59
C ALA A 99 -2.04 -9.50 -1.24
N VAL A 100 -2.08 -8.23 -0.83
CA VAL A 100 -1.57 -7.78 0.47
C VAL A 100 -2.33 -8.45 1.63
N PHE A 101 -3.62 -8.69 1.45
CA PHE A 101 -4.53 -9.16 2.50
C PHE A 101 -5.06 -10.59 2.30
N SER A 102 -4.91 -11.17 1.10
CA SER A 102 -5.55 -12.46 0.78
C SER A 102 -4.62 -13.51 0.18
N GLU A 103 -3.40 -13.13 -0.23
CA GLU A 103 -2.48 -14.03 -0.91
C GLU A 103 -1.13 -14.11 -0.20
N ASN A 104 -0.17 -13.29 -0.61
CA ASN A 104 1.23 -13.39 -0.20
C ASN A 104 1.71 -12.21 0.66
N GLY A 105 0.86 -11.22 0.92
CA GLY A 105 1.19 -10.09 1.78
C GLY A 105 1.25 -10.45 3.26
N PRO A 106 1.75 -9.53 4.10
CA PRO A 106 2.01 -9.76 5.53
C PRO A 106 0.73 -9.89 6.35
N PHE A 107 -0.41 -9.53 5.77
CA PHE A 107 -1.67 -9.35 6.48
C PHE A 107 -2.72 -10.31 5.94
N LYS A 108 -3.65 -10.69 6.82
CA LYS A 108 -4.92 -11.35 6.46
C LYS A 108 -6.07 -10.59 7.07
N LEU A 109 -7.23 -10.63 6.43
CA LEU A 109 -8.47 -10.13 7.02
C LEU A 109 -9.28 -11.31 7.57
N ASN A 110 -9.62 -11.27 8.86
CA ASN A 110 -10.53 -12.26 9.44
C ASN A 110 -12.01 -11.93 9.13
N GLU A 111 -12.93 -12.79 9.54
CA GLU A 111 -14.38 -12.60 9.32
C GLU A 111 -14.92 -11.31 9.96
N GLN A 112 -14.25 -10.82 11.00
CA GLN A 112 -14.56 -9.58 11.71
C GLN A 112 -13.89 -8.36 11.07
N ARG A 113 -13.24 -8.52 9.90
CA ARG A 113 -12.50 -7.49 9.16
C ARG A 113 -11.32 -6.89 9.95
N GLN A 114 -10.76 -7.64 10.88
CA GLN A 114 -9.55 -7.29 11.59
C GLN A 114 -8.33 -7.86 10.87
N ILE A 115 -7.22 -7.14 10.95
CA ILE A 115 -5.96 -7.56 10.38
C ILE A 115 -5.31 -8.62 11.30
N THR A 116 -4.87 -9.72 10.71
CA THR A 116 -4.06 -10.76 11.36
C THR A 116 -2.77 -11.00 10.57
N VAL A 117 -1.79 -11.64 11.19
CA VAL A 117 -0.46 -11.88 10.59
C VAL A 117 -0.50 -13.06 9.60
N ASN A 118 0.15 -12.89 8.46
CA ASN A 118 0.49 -13.97 7.55
C ASN A 118 1.95 -14.43 7.74
N GLU A 119 2.15 -15.49 8.51
CA GLU A 119 3.48 -16.06 8.78
C GLU A 119 4.21 -16.56 7.51
N ALA A 120 3.45 -16.91 6.46
CA ALA A 120 3.99 -17.40 5.19
C ALA A 120 4.18 -16.28 4.15
N SER A 121 4.14 -15.02 4.57
CA SER A 121 4.20 -13.90 3.63
C SER A 121 5.57 -13.79 2.93
N TRP A 122 5.52 -13.43 1.66
CA TRP A 122 6.70 -13.32 0.81
C TRP A 122 7.63 -12.16 1.20
N HIS A 123 7.13 -11.17 1.95
CA HIS A 123 7.98 -10.06 2.43
C HIS A 123 9.16 -10.53 3.30
N LYS A 124 9.06 -11.71 3.93
CA LYS A 124 10.13 -12.33 4.72
C LYS A 124 11.34 -12.77 3.89
N VAL A 125 11.17 -12.96 2.58
CA VAL A 125 12.25 -13.42 1.67
C VAL A 125 12.60 -12.45 0.55
N SER A 126 11.79 -11.40 0.34
CA SER A 126 12.00 -10.37 -0.69
C SER A 126 11.31 -9.07 -0.28
N ASP A 127 11.83 -7.92 -0.69
CA ASP A 127 11.05 -6.68 -0.63
C ASP A 127 9.88 -6.80 -1.60
N MET A 128 8.66 -6.85 -1.09
CA MET A 128 7.47 -6.94 -1.94
C MET A 128 7.04 -5.56 -2.39
N VAL A 129 6.74 -5.41 -3.68
CA VAL A 129 6.18 -4.19 -4.27
C VAL A 129 4.90 -4.55 -5.01
N TYR A 130 3.76 -4.18 -4.44
CA TYR A 130 2.44 -4.35 -5.04
C TYR A 130 2.14 -3.11 -5.87
N VAL A 131 1.74 -3.28 -7.13
CA VAL A 131 1.45 -2.16 -8.03
C VAL A 131 0.06 -2.30 -8.62
N ASP A 132 -0.78 -1.29 -8.41
CA ASP A 132 -2.08 -1.22 -9.06
C ASP A 132 -1.91 -0.79 -10.52
N GLN A 133 -2.44 -1.60 -11.44
CA GLN A 133 -2.35 -1.37 -12.88
C GLN A 133 -3.52 -2.05 -13.59
N PRO A 134 -3.98 -1.58 -14.77
CA PRO A 134 -3.56 -0.35 -15.50
C PRO A 134 -4.09 0.95 -14.83
N PRO A 135 -4.04 2.16 -15.47
CA PRO A 135 -4.63 3.36 -14.86
C PRO A 135 -6.09 3.14 -14.49
N MET A 136 -6.55 3.83 -13.44
CA MET A 136 -7.88 3.68 -12.83
C MET A 136 -8.12 2.38 -12.03
N VAL A 137 -7.11 1.53 -11.87
CA VAL A 137 -7.20 0.37 -10.95
C VAL A 137 -6.83 0.78 -9.53
N GLY A 138 -7.66 0.41 -8.57
CA GLY A 138 -7.39 0.64 -7.14
C GLY A 138 -7.13 2.12 -6.85
N TYR A 139 -5.91 2.44 -6.42
CA TYR A 139 -5.50 3.83 -6.16
C TYR A 139 -4.71 4.48 -7.31
N SER A 140 -4.49 3.79 -8.43
CA SER A 140 -3.82 4.36 -9.60
C SER A 140 -4.74 5.36 -10.33
N ASP A 141 -4.16 6.45 -10.82
CA ASP A 141 -4.86 7.54 -11.49
C ASP A 141 -4.47 7.65 -12.97
N GLY A 142 -5.30 8.32 -13.76
CA GLY A 142 -5.10 8.55 -15.20
C GLY A 142 -6.30 8.13 -16.02
N GLU A 143 -6.18 8.22 -17.34
CA GLU A 143 -7.25 7.89 -18.27
C GLU A 143 -7.09 6.47 -18.82
N LEU A 144 -8.22 5.77 -19.01
CA LEU A 144 -8.24 4.56 -19.83
C LEU A 144 -7.73 4.92 -21.23
N ILE A 145 -6.64 4.29 -21.67
CA ILE A 145 -6.19 4.39 -23.05
C ILE A 145 -7.21 3.67 -23.92
N ARG A 146 -8.22 4.41 -24.41
CA ARG A 146 -9.30 3.86 -25.24
C ARG A 146 -8.88 3.59 -26.69
N ASN A 147 -7.66 3.96 -27.08
CA ASN A 147 -7.17 3.91 -28.46
C ASN A 147 -6.00 2.92 -28.65
N LEU A 148 -6.16 1.68 -28.21
CA LEU A 148 -5.23 0.59 -28.56
C LEU A 148 -5.88 -0.45 -29.48
N TYR A 149 -6.69 -0.02 -30.46
CA TYR A 149 -7.08 -0.78 -31.66
C TYR A 149 -7.43 0.17 -32.80
#